data_AF-A0A346A6M4-F1
#
_entry.id   AF-A0A346A6M4-F1
#
_cell.length_a   1.000
_cell.length_b   1.000
_cell.length_c   1.000
_cell.angle_alpha   90.00
_cell.angle_beta   90.00
_cell.angle_gamma   90.00
#
_symmetry.space_group_name_H-M   'P 1'
#
loop_
_entity.id
_entity.type
_entity.pdbx_description
1 polymer ?
#
loop_
_entity_poly.entity_id
_entity_poly.type
_entity_poly.pdbx_seq_one_letter_code
_entity_poly.pdbx_strand_id
1 'polypeptide(L)'
;KYGGSLVWGNHRPWNFSFDQGRHEFTHAYNVRRADLDALILNRARELGAFVIEEASVKDTVSEDGRVVGVRYAVRGGEVREARSSFVLDASGQARLLSRNVPDVTWHDELRNVAVWTYFDNCHRLPGDE
;
A
#
# COMPACT_ATOMS: atom_id res chain seq x y z
N LYS A 1 -3.65 -17.14 8.42
CA LYS A 1 -2.18 -16.96 8.52
C LYS A 1 -1.80 -16.66 9.97
N TYR A 2 -1.24 -17.62 10.66
CA TYR A 2 -0.92 -17.54 12.10
C TYR A 2 0.54 -17.17 12.40
N GLY A 3 1.38 -17.07 11.37
CA GLY A 3 2.80 -16.78 11.53
C GLY A 3 3.55 -16.91 10.22
N GLY A 4 4.76 -17.47 10.27
CA GLY A 4 5.53 -17.78 9.08
C GLY A 4 6.61 -18.84 9.30
N SER A 5 6.99 -19.49 8.21
CA SER A 5 8.10 -20.44 8.15
C SER A 5 9.23 -19.84 7.33
N LEU A 6 10.46 -19.90 7.85
CA LEU A 6 11.64 -19.43 7.14
C LEU A 6 12.64 -20.58 6.96
N VAL A 7 13.16 -20.71 5.75
CA VAL A 7 14.40 -21.45 5.49
C VAL A 7 15.49 -20.41 5.31
N TRP A 8 16.19 -20.09 6.40
CA TRP A 8 17.17 -19.00 6.44
C TRP A 8 18.31 -19.34 7.40
N GLY A 9 19.56 -19.13 6.99
CA GLY A 9 20.75 -19.47 7.77
C GLY A 9 21.22 -20.91 7.52
N ASN A 10 21.22 -21.76 8.56
CA ASN A 10 21.78 -23.13 8.53
C ASN A 10 20.93 -24.16 7.74
N HIS A 11 20.06 -23.71 6.84
CA HIS A 11 19.15 -24.51 6.01
C HIS A 11 18.12 -25.38 6.76
N ARG A 12 17.91 -25.17 8.06
CA ARG A 12 16.77 -25.79 8.77
C ARG A 12 15.57 -24.84 8.77
N PRO A 13 14.36 -25.31 8.40
CA PRO A 13 13.16 -24.51 8.58
C PRO A 13 12.94 -24.17 10.05
N TRP A 14 12.55 -22.94 10.33
CA TRP A 14 12.04 -22.54 11.65
C TRP A 14 10.74 -21.75 11.48
N ASN A 15 9.88 -21.87 12.49
CA ASN A 15 8.56 -21.26 12.51
C ASN A 15 8.51 -20.19 13.58
N PHE A 16 7.72 -19.14 13.33
CA PHE A 16 7.30 -18.19 14.34
C PHE A 16 5.78 -18.05 14.28
N SER A 17 5.17 -17.77 15.43
CA SER A 17 3.73 -17.58 15.57
C SER A 17 3.42 -16.18 16.07
N PHE A 18 2.29 -15.62 15.63
CA PHE A 18 1.84 -14.28 16.02
C PHE A 18 1.32 -14.23 17.46
N ASP A 19 0.84 -15.35 17.99
CA ASP A 19 0.35 -15.46 19.37
C ASP A 19 1.45 -15.31 20.43
N GLN A 20 2.73 -15.43 20.06
CA GLN A 20 3.87 -15.16 20.94
C GLN A 20 4.10 -13.66 21.18
N GLY A 21 3.42 -12.79 20.43
CA GLY A 21 3.46 -11.34 20.57
C GLY A 21 2.31 -10.81 21.41
N ARG A 22 1.38 -10.09 20.76
CA ARG A 22 0.15 -9.58 21.42
C ARG A 22 -0.96 -10.61 21.26
N HIS A 23 -1.38 -11.21 22.38
CA HIS A 23 -2.43 -12.25 22.39
C HIS A 23 -3.80 -11.81 21.85
N GLU A 24 -4.03 -10.51 21.65
CA GLU A 24 -5.27 -9.97 21.07
C GLU A 24 -5.39 -10.26 19.56
N PHE A 25 -4.27 -10.38 18.84
CA PHE A 25 -4.25 -10.60 17.39
C PHE A 25 -3.40 -11.82 17.06
N THR A 26 -4.03 -12.99 17.07
CA THR A 26 -3.37 -14.30 16.90
C THR A 26 -3.13 -14.69 15.43
N HIS A 27 -3.72 -13.95 14.48
CA HIS A 27 -3.64 -14.27 13.06
C HIS A 27 -3.85 -13.05 12.17
N ALA A 28 -3.50 -13.22 10.89
CA ALA A 28 -3.75 -12.30 9.79
C ALA A 28 -4.21 -13.08 8.54
N TYR A 29 -4.43 -12.34 7.45
CA TYR A 29 -4.92 -12.88 6.18
C TYR A 29 -3.86 -12.75 5.08
N ASN A 30 -3.70 -13.81 4.30
CA ASN A 30 -3.09 -13.69 2.97
C ASN A 30 -4.22 -13.28 2.02
N VAL A 31 -4.06 -12.15 1.34
CA VAL A 31 -5.13 -11.56 0.53
C VAL A 31 -4.69 -11.36 -0.91
N ARG A 32 -5.66 -11.41 -1.82
CA ARG A 32 -5.51 -10.82 -3.15
C ARG A 32 -5.65 -9.31 -2.99
N ARG A 33 -4.59 -8.57 -3.32
CA ARG A 33 -4.54 -7.11 -3.12
C ARG A 33 -5.65 -6.36 -3.86
N ALA A 34 -5.96 -6.79 -5.09
CA ALA A 34 -7.07 -6.20 -5.85
C ALA A 34 -8.39 -6.27 -5.07
N ASP A 35 -8.67 -7.41 -4.43
CA ASP A 35 -9.92 -7.62 -3.69
C ASP A 35 -9.92 -6.84 -2.37
N LEU A 36 -8.81 -6.86 -1.62
CA LEU A 36 -8.71 -6.14 -0.34
C LEU A 36 -8.76 -4.62 -0.53
N ASP A 37 -8.02 -4.09 -1.51
CA ASP A 37 -7.95 -2.65 -1.75
C ASP A 37 -9.33 -2.12 -2.19
N ALA A 38 -10.04 -2.86 -3.05
CA ALA A 38 -11.40 -2.55 -3.45
C ALA A 38 -12.38 -2.60 -2.26
N LEU A 39 -12.27 -3.62 -1.41
CA LEU A 39 -13.10 -3.75 -0.21
C LEU A 39 -12.91 -2.56 0.74
N ILE A 40 -11.67 -2.16 1.01
CA ILE A 40 -11.36 -1.02 1.87
C ILE A 40 -11.89 0.29 1.26
N LEU A 41 -11.67 0.51 -0.04
CA LEU A 41 -12.11 1.72 -0.72
C LEU A 41 -13.64 1.83 -0.78
N ASN A 42 -14.34 0.72 -1.02
CA ASN A 42 -15.79 0.65 -0.96
C ASN A 42 -16.30 0.97 0.44
N ARG A 43 -15.66 0.41 1.48
CA ARG A 43 -16.03 0.72 2.87
C ARG A 43 -15.86 2.20 3.19
N ALA A 44 -14.81 2.85 2.68
CA ALA A 44 -14.63 4.28 2.86
C ALA A 44 -15.79 5.09 2.24
N ARG A 45 -16.29 4.69 1.05
CA ARG A 45 -17.48 5.31 0.45
C ARG A 45 -18.73 5.14 1.29
N GLU A 46 -18.98 3.92 1.78
CA GLU A 46 -20.13 3.62 2.64
C GLU A 46 -20.13 4.46 3.91
N LEU A 47 -18.94 4.76 4.43
CA LEU A 47 -18.73 5.62 5.61
C LEU A 47 -18.78 7.12 5.28
N GLY A 48 -19.00 7.50 4.01
CA GLY A 48 -19.23 8.88 3.57
C GLY A 48 -18.04 9.56 2.89
N ALA A 49 -16.93 8.86 2.63
CA ALA A 49 -15.84 9.44 1.85
C ALA A 49 -16.26 9.64 0.38
N PHE A 50 -16.02 10.84 -0.15
CA PHE A 50 -16.18 11.09 -1.59
C PHE A 50 -14.96 10.54 -2.34
N VAL A 51 -15.19 9.48 -3.13
CA VAL A 51 -14.13 8.76 -3.84
C VAL A 51 -14.35 8.87 -5.34
N ILE A 52 -13.31 9.31 -6.06
CA ILE A 52 -13.29 9.36 -7.52
C ILE A 52 -12.27 8.33 -8.01
N GLU A 53 -12.73 7.31 -8.74
CA GLU A 53 -11.86 6.33 -9.39
C GLU A 53 -11.42 6.81 -10.77
N GLU A 54 -10.41 6.13 -11.33
CA GLU A 54 -9.78 6.49 -12.60
C GLU A 54 -9.29 7.96 -12.66
N ALA A 55 -9.10 8.58 -11.49
CA ALA A 55 -8.66 9.95 -11.31
C ALA A 55 -7.17 9.98 -10.96
N SER A 56 -6.35 10.47 -11.90
CA SER A 56 -4.92 10.66 -11.68
C SER A 56 -4.63 12.08 -11.26
N VAL A 57 -4.11 12.26 -10.04
CA VAL A 57 -3.55 13.55 -9.61
C VAL A 57 -2.26 13.82 -10.39
N LYS A 58 -2.11 15.05 -10.90
CA LYS A 58 -1.00 15.49 -11.74
C LYS A 58 -0.06 16.42 -11.01
N ASP A 59 -0.63 17.32 -10.21
CA ASP A 59 0.14 18.33 -9.48
C ASP A 59 -0.63 18.83 -8.25
N THR A 60 0.07 19.52 -7.37
CA THR A 60 -0.50 20.27 -6.27
C THR A 60 -0.89 21.69 -6.68
N VAL A 61 -1.79 22.29 -5.91
CA VAL A 61 -2.05 23.72 -5.95
C VAL A 61 -1.49 24.32 -4.68
N SER A 62 -0.63 25.33 -4.81
CA SER A 62 0.01 25.99 -3.67
C SER A 62 -0.23 27.49 -3.70
N GLU A 63 -0.51 28.07 -2.53
CA GLU A 63 -0.70 29.50 -2.30
C GLU A 63 0.07 29.88 -1.03
N ASP A 64 0.83 30.98 -1.08
CA ASP A 64 1.64 31.49 0.04
C ASP A 64 2.54 30.42 0.70
N GLY A 65 3.10 29.53 -0.13
CA GLY A 65 3.97 28.43 0.34
C GLY A 65 3.23 27.25 0.97
N ARG A 66 1.88 27.23 0.93
CA ARG A 66 1.05 26.16 1.49
C ARG A 66 0.32 25.41 0.38
N VAL A 67 0.30 24.08 0.44
CA VAL A 67 -0.56 23.27 -0.44
C VAL A 67 -2.02 23.46 -0.04
N VAL A 68 -2.84 23.89 -1.00
CA VAL A 68 -4.28 24.22 -0.84
C VAL A 68 -5.19 23.37 -1.73
N GLY A 69 -4.64 22.36 -2.41
CA GLY A 69 -5.41 21.48 -3.26
C GLY A 69 -4.57 20.68 -4.24
N VAL A 70 -5.25 20.05 -5.20
CA VAL A 70 -4.65 19.22 -6.24
C VAL A 70 -5.30 19.46 -7.59
N ARG A 71 -4.52 19.27 -8.66
CA ARG A 71 -5.02 19.14 -10.03
C ARG A 71 -5.05 17.68 -10.43
N TYR A 72 -6.18 17.20 -10.91
CA TYR A 72 -6.38 15.80 -11.29
C TYR A 72 -7.15 15.70 -12.60
N ALA A 73 -7.02 14.58 -13.29
CA ALA A 73 -7.83 14.26 -14.45
C ALA A 73 -8.45 12.88 -14.28
N VAL A 74 -9.76 12.77 -14.51
CA VAL A 74 -10.42 11.47 -14.69
C VAL A 74 -10.04 10.95 -16.08
N ARG A 75 -9.87 9.64 -16.23
CA ARG A 75 -9.49 9.01 -17.50
C ARG A 75 -10.32 9.54 -18.68
N GLY A 76 -9.63 10.10 -19.68
CA GLY A 76 -10.26 10.68 -20.88
C GLY A 76 -10.91 12.05 -20.69
N GLY A 77 -10.87 12.61 -19.48
CA GLY A 77 -11.40 13.92 -19.16
C GLY A 77 -10.33 15.01 -19.08
N GLU A 78 -10.80 16.25 -18.96
CA GLU A 78 -9.95 17.42 -18.76
C GLU A 78 -9.39 17.48 -17.34
N VAL A 79 -8.30 18.25 -17.18
CA VAL A 79 -7.72 18.54 -15.86
C VAL A 79 -8.67 19.44 -15.08
N ARG A 80 -8.96 19.04 -13.84
CA ARG A 80 -9.79 19.75 -12.88
C ARG A 80 -9.00 20.05 -11.62
N GLU A 81 -9.46 21.02 -10.87
CA GLU A 81 -8.87 21.41 -9.59
C GLU A 81 -9.81 21.04 -8.44
N ALA A 82 -9.26 20.46 -7.38
CA ALA A 82 -9.95 20.26 -6.10
C ALA A 82 -9.18 21.01 -5.01
N ARG A 83 -9.87 21.94 -4.32
CA ARG A 83 -9.31 22.69 -3.18
C ARG A 83 -9.59 21.98 -1.86
N SER A 84 -8.63 22.04 -0.94
CA SER A 84 -8.78 21.45 0.39
C SER A 84 -7.92 22.15 1.43
N SER A 85 -8.32 22.04 2.70
CA SER A 85 -7.53 22.52 3.83
C SER A 85 -6.27 21.67 4.05
N PHE A 86 -6.32 20.38 3.71
CA PHE A 86 -5.20 19.45 3.85
C PHE A 86 -5.12 18.53 2.64
N VAL A 87 -3.90 18.16 2.27
CA VAL A 87 -3.62 17.14 1.24
C VAL A 87 -2.74 16.08 1.88
N LEU A 88 -3.18 14.83 1.78
CA LEU A 88 -2.48 13.64 2.30
C LEU A 88 -1.96 12.83 1.11
N ASP A 89 -0.65 12.57 1.05
CA ASP A 89 -0.08 11.72 0.01
C ASP A 89 -0.17 10.24 0.39
N ALA A 90 -1.12 9.54 -0.22
CA ALA A 90 -1.25 8.09 -0.14
C ALA A 90 -0.95 7.40 -1.48
N SER A 91 -0.14 8.04 -2.36
CA SER A 91 0.16 7.54 -3.72
C SER A 91 1.18 6.38 -3.76
N GLY A 92 1.64 5.91 -2.60
CA GLY A 92 2.59 4.81 -2.49
C GLY A 92 3.94 5.16 -3.10
N GLN A 93 4.48 4.27 -3.95
CA GLN A 93 5.81 4.44 -4.56
C GLN A 93 5.91 5.64 -5.51
N ALA A 94 4.77 6.14 -6.02
CA ALA A 94 4.73 7.30 -6.90
C ALA A 94 5.17 8.60 -6.19
N ARG A 95 4.97 8.69 -4.86
CA ARG A 95 5.47 9.77 -4.01
C ARG A 95 5.11 11.16 -4.54
N LEU A 96 3.86 11.36 -4.94
CA LEU A 96 3.41 12.55 -5.68
C LEU A 96 3.91 13.88 -5.06
N LEU A 97 3.75 14.07 -3.75
CA LEU A 97 4.12 15.31 -3.07
C LEU A 97 5.64 15.44 -2.88
N SER A 98 6.31 14.33 -2.57
CA SER A 98 7.74 14.31 -2.30
C SER A 98 8.59 14.06 -3.54
N ARG A 99 7.98 13.92 -4.72
CA ARG A 99 8.68 13.62 -5.98
C ARG A 99 9.75 14.65 -6.33
N ASN A 100 9.48 15.90 -5.99
CA ASN A 100 10.38 17.04 -6.24
C ASN A 100 11.19 17.42 -4.99
N VAL A 101 11.06 16.66 -3.90
CA VAL A 101 11.89 16.82 -2.71
C VAL A 101 13.17 16.03 -2.94
N PRO A 102 14.34 16.68 -2.98
CA PRO A 102 15.60 16.04 -3.37
C PRO A 102 16.11 15.00 -2.35
N ASP A 103 15.68 15.10 -1.08
CA ASP A 103 16.21 14.30 0.03
C ASP A 103 15.48 12.96 0.25
N VAL A 104 15.43 12.12 -0.79
CA VAL A 104 15.12 10.69 -0.56
C VAL A 104 16.42 9.96 -0.24
N THR A 105 16.65 9.72 1.05
CA THR A 105 17.76 8.88 1.51
C THR A 105 17.40 7.41 1.39
N TRP A 106 18.00 6.74 0.40
CA TRP A 106 17.88 5.29 0.25
C TRP A 106 18.84 4.57 1.19
N HIS A 107 18.44 3.39 1.67
CA HIS A 107 19.32 2.54 2.45
C HIS A 107 20.30 1.80 1.53
N ASP A 108 21.60 2.00 1.72
CA ASP A 108 22.63 1.50 0.79
C ASP A 108 22.67 -0.02 0.67
N GLU A 109 22.30 -0.74 1.74
CA GLU A 109 22.31 -2.21 1.75
C GLU A 109 21.01 -2.85 1.25
N LEU A 110 19.92 -2.09 1.15
CA LEU A 110 18.58 -2.64 0.80
C LEU A 110 18.24 -2.41 -0.68
N ARG A 111 19.15 -2.81 -1.57
CA ARG A 111 19.02 -2.66 -3.03
C ARG A 111 18.40 -3.90 -3.68
N ASN A 112 17.29 -4.35 -3.13
CA ASN A 112 16.64 -5.58 -3.55
C ASN A 112 15.80 -5.39 -4.82
N VAL A 113 15.80 -6.41 -5.68
CA VAL A 113 14.88 -6.53 -6.84
C VAL A 113 14.02 -7.76 -6.62
N ALA A 114 12.71 -7.63 -6.85
CA ALA A 114 11.77 -8.73 -6.75
C ALA A 114 11.31 -9.17 -8.14
N VAL A 115 11.34 -10.48 -8.39
CA VAL A 115 10.69 -11.13 -9.53
C VAL A 115 9.71 -12.14 -8.96
N TRP A 116 8.45 -12.10 -9.40
CA TRP A 116 7.40 -12.99 -8.92
C TRP A 116 6.57 -13.53 -10.08
N THR A 117 5.77 -14.56 -9.82
CA THR A 117 4.62 -15.01 -10.63
C THR A 117 3.61 -15.72 -9.72
N TYR A 118 2.44 -16.05 -10.26
CA TYR A 118 1.44 -16.85 -9.57
C TYR A 118 1.55 -18.32 -10.01
N PHE A 119 1.42 -19.23 -9.06
CA PHE A 119 1.35 -20.67 -9.29
C PHE A 119 0.06 -21.20 -8.68
N ASP A 120 -0.52 -22.21 -9.33
CA ASP A 120 -1.70 -22.92 -8.85
C ASP A 120 -1.35 -24.37 -8.51
N ASN A 121 -2.16 -25.00 -7.66
CA ASN A 121 -1.99 -26.38 -7.17
C ASN A 121 -0.68 -26.63 -6.41
N CYS A 122 -0.18 -25.60 -5.72
CA CYS A 122 1.00 -25.72 -4.87
C CYS A 122 0.73 -26.56 -3.62
N HIS A 123 1.73 -27.32 -3.18
CA HIS A 123 1.70 -28.00 -1.89
C HIS A 123 1.63 -26.99 -0.74
N ARG A 124 0.79 -27.28 0.26
CA ARG A 124 0.70 -26.49 1.49
C ARG A 124 1.50 -27.16 2.60
N LEU A 125 2.26 -26.36 3.34
CA LEU A 125 2.98 -26.83 4.51
C LEU A 125 1.98 -27.24 5.63
N PRO A 126 2.30 -28.26 6.43
CA PRO A 126 1.50 -28.63 7.60
C PRO A 126 1.56 -27.55 8.70
N GLY A 127 0.46 -27.34 9.42
CA GLY A 127 0.33 -26.37 10.51
C GLY A 127 -1.09 -25.80 10.62
N ASP A 128 -1.33 -24.93 11.61
CA ASP A 128 -2.61 -24.23 11.77
C ASP A 128 -2.81 -23.24 10.60
N GLU A 129 -3.77 -23.53 9.71
CA GLU A 129 -4.16 -22.68 8.58
C GLU A 129 -4.92 -21.43 8.99
#